data_AF-A0A948GC64-F1
#
_entry.id   AF-A0A948GC64-F1
#
_cell.length_a   1.000
_cell.length_b   1.000
_cell.length_c   1.000
_cell.angle_alpha   90.00
_cell.angle_beta   90.00
_cell.angle_gamma   90.00
#
_symmetry.space_group_name_H-M   'P 1'
#
loop_
_entity.id
_entity.type
_entity.pdbx_description
1 polymer ?
#
loop_
_entity_poly.entity_id
_entity_poly.type
_entity_poly.pdbx_seq_one_letter_code
_entity_poly.pdbx_strand_id
1 'polypeptide(L)' 'MIVAGEASGDLHGGNLVRAMHEIDPDLSFYGVGGKKMQAAGVELLADAADMAVVGLTEVVFKLGMILRVMRR' A
#
# COMPACT_ATOMS: atom_id res chain seq x y z
N MET A 1 8.67 -3.07 -3.41
CA MET A 1 7.50 -2.17 -3.36
C MET A 1 6.25 -2.95 -3.71
N ILE A 2 5.15 -2.80 -2.97
CA ILE A 2 3.86 -3.48 -3.22
C ILE A 2 2.70 -2.49 -3.06
N VAL A 3 1.70 -2.56 -3.95
CA VAL A 3 0.58 -1.61 -3.98
C VAL A 3 -0.75 -2.36 -4.04
N ALA A 4 -1.65 -2.05 -3.10
CA ALA A 4 -3.03 -2.51 -3.08
C ALA A 4 -3.97 -1.32 -2.86
N GLY A 5 -4.90 -1.12 -3.80
CA GLY A 5 -5.90 -0.04 -3.73
C GLY A 5 -7.23 -0.44 -3.11
N GLU A 6 -7.43 -1.74 -2.85
CA GLU A 6 -8.69 -2.28 -2.33
C GLU A 6 -8.44 -3.34 -1.26
N ALA A 7 -9.45 -3.63 -0.43
CA ALA A 7 -9.37 -4.59 0.67
C ALA A 7 -9.03 -6.03 0.20
N SER A 8 -9.45 -6.39 -1.01
CA SER A 8 -9.09 -7.66 -1.65
C SER A 8 -7.58 -7.69 -1.93
N GLY A 9 -7.03 -6.63 -2.51
CA GLY A 9 -5.59 -6.48 -2.75
C GLY A 9 -4.78 -6.49 -1.47
N ASP A 10 -5.26 -5.85 -0.39
CA ASP A 10 -4.60 -5.85 0.93
C ASP A 10 -4.47 -7.27 1.50
N LEU A 11 -5.53 -8.09 1.35
CA LEU A 11 -5.49 -9.49 1.77
C LEU A 11 -4.44 -10.30 0.99
N HIS A 12 -4.47 -10.21 -0.34
CA HIS A 12 -3.54 -10.97 -1.18
C HIS A 12 -2.11 -10.48 -1.01
N GLY A 13 -1.89 -9.17 -0.90
CA GLY A 13 -0.59 -8.57 -0.64
C GLY A 13 -0.01 -9.02 0.69
N GLY A 14 -0.82 -9.05 1.75
CA GLY A 14 -0.37 -9.56 3.05
C GLY A 14 0.01 -11.05 3.01
N ASN A 15 -0.73 -11.87 2.26
CA ASN A 15 -0.39 -13.29 2.11
C ASN A 15 0.88 -13.50 1.29
N LEU A 16 1.07 -12.72 0.22
CA LEU A 16 2.30 -12.75 -0.57
C LEU A 16 3.52 -12.43 0.29
N VAL A 17 3.45 -11.37 1.09
CA VAL A 17 4.56 -10.95 1.95
C VAL A 17 4.93 -12.04 2.96
N ARG A 18 3.93 -12.65 3.61
CA ARG A 18 4.17 -13.79 4.52
C ARG A 18 4.89 -14.94 3.82
N ALA A 19 4.42 -15.34 2.64
CA ALA A 19 5.05 -16.42 1.87
C ALA A 19 6.48 -16.06 1.43
N MET A 20 6.76 -14.79 1.14
CA MET A 20 8.12 -14.34 0.82
C MET A 20 9.04 -14.38 2.05
N HIS A 21 8.55 -14.00 3.23
CA HIS A 21 9.31 -14.10 4.48
C HIS A 21 9.60 -15.54 4.91
N GLU A 22 8.75 -16.50 4.54
CA GLU A 22 9.04 -17.93 4.73
C GLU A 22 10.22 -18.41 3.89
N ILE A 23 10.49 -17.77 2.74
CA ILE A 23 11.62 -18.08 1.86
C ILE A 23 12.87 -17.33 2.29
N ASP A 24 12.72 -16.03 2.58
CA ASP A 24 13.81 -15.15 3.00
C ASP A 24 13.29 -14.12 4.03
N PRO A 25 13.61 -14.29 5.32
CA PRO A 25 13.14 -13.41 6.38
C PRO A 25 13.79 -12.02 6.37
N ASP A 26 14.88 -11.82 5.63
CA ASP A 26 15.58 -10.53 5.55
C ASP A 26 14.93 -9.58 4.51
N LEU A 27 13.95 -10.07 3.75
CA LEU A 27 13.22 -9.26 2.78
C LEU A 27 12.44 -8.12 3.45
N SER A 28 12.65 -6.92 2.93
CA SER A 28 11.93 -5.73 3.37
C SER A 28 10.90 -5.29 2.33
N PHE A 29 9.67 -5.01 2.78
CA PHE A 29 8.58 -4.57 1.92
C PHE A 29 8.11 -3.17 2.31
N TYR A 30 7.79 -2.35 1.31
CA TYR A 30 7.20 -1.04 1.49
C TYR A 30 6.16 -0.77 0.39
N GLY A 31 5.21 0.13 0.63
CA GLY A 31 4.29 0.61 -0.41
C GLY A 31 2.93 1.06 0.11
N VAL A 32 1.86 0.80 -0.64
CA VAL A 32 0.50 1.27 -0.33
C VAL A 32 -0.41 0.07 -0.12
N GLY A 33 -1.19 0.07 0.93
CA GLY A 33 -2.04 -1.06 1.28
C GLY A 33 -2.86 -0.77 2.52
N GLY A 34 -3.45 -1.82 3.08
CA GLY A 34 -4.24 -1.73 4.29
C GLY A 34 -3.60 -2.45 5.47
N LYS A 35 -4.43 -2.75 6.47
CA LYS A 35 -4.01 -3.35 7.73
C LYS A 35 -3.39 -4.74 7.56
N LYS A 36 -3.80 -5.53 6.56
CA LYS A 36 -3.29 -6.90 6.39
C LYS A 36 -1.87 -6.92 5.84
N MET A 37 -1.54 -5.99 4.94
CA MET A 37 -0.17 -5.77 4.46
C MET A 37 0.71 -5.21 5.57
N GLN A 38 0.23 -4.22 6.33
CA GLN A 38 0.96 -3.69 7.49
C GLN A 38 1.29 -4.79 8.51
N ALA A 39 0.29 -5.62 8.85
CA ALA A 39 0.47 -6.75 9.77
C ALA A 39 1.37 -7.87 9.22
N ALA A 40 1.62 -7.89 7.91
CA ALA A 40 2.57 -8.81 7.29
C ALA A 40 4.01 -8.24 7.26
N GLY A 41 4.25 -7.03 7.77
CA GLY A 41 5.58 -6.41 7.79
C GLY A 41 5.84 -5.47 6.60
N VAL A 42 4.80 -5.02 5.90
CA VAL A 42 4.95 -3.96 4.88
C VAL A 42 4.98 -2.60 5.56
N GLU A 43 6.03 -1.82 5.29
CA GLU A 43 6.07 -0.39 5.62
C GLU A 43 5.11 0.39 4.71
N LEU A 44 4.01 0.89 5.30
CA LEU A 44 3.02 1.67 4.54
C LEU A 44 3.48 3.12 4.35
N LEU A 45 3.68 3.51 3.09
CA LEU A 45 3.95 4.90 2.69
C LEU A 45 2.66 5.76 2.70
N ALA A 46 1.50 5.13 2.49
CA ALA A 46 0.18 5.72 2.62
C ALA A 46 -0.86 4.60 2.87
N ASP A 47 -1.93 4.91 3.62
CA ASP A 47 -3.06 3.99 3.75
C ASP A 47 -3.84 3.98 2.41
N ALA A 48 -4.22 2.80 1.94
CA ALA A 48 -5.08 2.65 0.77
C ALA A 48 -6.40 3.42 0.94
N ALA A 49 -6.90 3.54 2.18
CA ALA A 49 -8.07 4.35 2.49
C ALA A 49 -7.81 5.86 2.31
N ASP A 50 -6.60 6.34 2.61
CA ASP A 50 -6.21 7.73 2.40
C ASP A 50 -5.99 8.05 0.92
N MET A 51 -5.69 7.04 0.09
CA MET A 51 -5.58 7.19 -1.36
C MET A 51 -6.89 6.96 -2.11
N ALA A 52 -7.87 6.30 -1.49
CA ALA A 52 -9.21 6.18 -2.04
C ALA A 52 -9.83 7.58 -2.17
N VAL A 53 -10.12 7.97 -3.40
CA VAL A 53 -10.82 9.22 -3.72
C VAL A 53 -12.27 8.87 -3.98
N VAL A 54 -13.20 9.33 -3.12
CA VAL A 54 -14.62 9.09 -3.32
C VAL A 54 -15.22 10.36 -3.95
N GLY A 55 -14.89 10.62 -5.22
CA GLY A 55 -15.48 11.70 -6.01
C GLY A 55 -14.48 12.52 -6.84
N LEU A 56 -14.97 13.13 -7.92
CA LEU A 56 -14.18 13.93 -8.87
C LEU A 56 -13.51 15.16 -8.22
N THR A 57 -14.08 15.68 -7.12
CA THR A 57 -13.59 16.86 -6.40
C THR A 57 -12.41 16.58 -5.46
N GLU A 58 -12.34 15.39 -4.84
CA GLU A 58 -11.22 15.02 -3.97
C GLU A 58 -9.94 14.67 -4.75
N VAL A 59 -10.06 14.25 -6.02
CA VAL A 59 -8.90 13.96 -6.90
C VAL A 59 -8.02 15.21 -7.05
N VAL A 60 -8.62 16.40 -7.13
CA VAL A 60 -7.89 17.68 -7.29
C VAL A 60 -7.06 18.01 -6.05
N PHE A 61 -7.57 17.70 -4.84
CA PHE A 61 -6.84 17.94 -3.60
C PHE A 61 -5.76 16.87 -3.35
N LYS A 62 -6.02 15.60 -3.70
CA LYS A 62 -5.06 14.49 -3.51
C LYS A 62 -4.00 14.39 -4.62
N LEU A 63 -4.20 15.04 -5.78
CA LEU A 63 -3.23 15.10 -6.89
C LEU A 63 -1.86 15.63 -6.44
N GLY A 64 -1.82 16.65 -5.58
CA GLY A 64 -0.56 17.20 -5.05
C GLY A 64 0.22 16.21 -4.17
N MET A 65 -0.51 15.36 -3.43
CA MET A 65 0.08 14.29 -2.61
C MET A 65 0.59 13.14 -3.47
N ILE A 66 -0.21 12.70 -4.46
CA ILE A 66 0.16 11.65 -5.42
C ILE A 66 1.42 12.06 -6.21
N LEU A 67 1.47 13.29 -6.73
CA LEU A 67 2.63 13.81 -7.46
C LEU A 67 3.89 13.92 -6.59
N ARG A 68 3.75 14.12 -5.27
CA ARG A 68 4.87 14.16 -4.33
C ARG A 68 5.44 12.78 -4.08
N VAL A 69 4.59 11.75 -3.99
CA VAL A 69 5.02 10.35 -3.87
C VAL A 69 5.71 9.88 -5.16
N MET A 70 5.20 10.25 -6.33
CA MET A 70 5.82 9.90 -7.63
C MET A 70 7.16 10.60 -7.90
N ARG A 71 7.49 11.67 -7.16
CA ARG A 71 8.73 12.44 -7.33
C ARG A 71 9.87 12.02 -6.38
N ARG A 72 9.64 10.98 -5.58
CA ARG A 72 10.63 10.37 -4.68
C ARG A 72 11.04 9.02 -5.24
#